data_AF-A0A0F5VJP0-F1
#
_entry.id   AF-A0A0F5VJP0-F1
#
_cell.length_a   1.000
_cell.length_b   1.000
_cell.length_c   1.000
_cell.angle_alpha   90.00
_cell.angle_beta   90.00
_cell.angle_gamma   90.00
#
_symmetry.space_group_name_H-M   'P 1'
#
loop_
_entity.id
_entity.type
_entity.pdbx_description
1 polymer ?
#
loop_
_entity_poly.entity_id
_entity_poly.type
_entity_poly.pdbx_seq_one_letter_code
_entity_poly.pdbx_strand_id
1 'polypeptide(L)'
;GEDGPSGTEGPGTAPQWWSQNSPGVPGAGELDDSWGNELSVADVDGDGRADVAVGAPGEDADGEAAAGAVSLLRGSQAGLTGTGSQYFDQNTPGIPGTAEAGDGWGAQVRLVDTAGDGRAELVAAAPEENAGDGAVWVLPASGSGLLADGSRSYGAAALGGNAHGAHFGSVIDE
;
A
#
# COMPACT_ATOMS: atom_id res chain seq x y z
N GLY A 1 -17.61 -16.01 -14.91
CA GLY A 1 -18.59 -14.91 -14.99
C GLY A 1 -19.07 -14.72 -13.58
N GLU A 2 -18.37 -13.88 -12.85
CA GLU A 2 -18.35 -13.94 -11.39
C GLU A 2 -19.48 -13.07 -10.84
N ASP A 3 -20.66 -13.69 -10.69
CA ASP A 3 -21.75 -13.08 -9.93
C ASP A 3 -21.28 -12.92 -8.47
N GLY A 4 -21.00 -11.68 -8.08
CA GLY A 4 -20.64 -11.33 -6.70
C GLY A 4 -21.71 -11.72 -5.69
N PRO A 5 -21.41 -11.63 -4.38
CA PRO A 5 -22.33 -12.08 -3.34
C PRO A 5 -23.67 -11.33 -3.42
N SER A 6 -24.74 -12.08 -3.73
CA SER A 6 -26.12 -11.60 -3.74
C SER A 6 -26.74 -11.78 -2.34
N GLY A 7 -26.50 -10.80 -1.47
CA GLY A 7 -27.13 -10.67 -0.15
C GLY A 7 -28.20 -9.58 -0.15
N THR A 8 -29.33 -9.84 0.51
CA THR A 8 -30.48 -8.94 0.65
C THR A 8 -30.09 -7.62 1.31
N GLU A 9 -30.31 -6.51 0.60
CA GLU A 9 -29.94 -5.13 0.96
C GLU A 9 -28.42 -4.89 1.03
N GLY A 10 -27.67 -5.28 -0.01
CA GLY A 10 -26.33 -4.74 -0.25
C GLY A 10 -26.32 -3.21 -0.37
N PRO A 11 -25.14 -2.54 -0.43
CA PRO A 11 -25.10 -1.12 -0.74
C PRO A 11 -25.96 -0.89 -1.98
N GLY A 12 -26.88 0.08 -1.98
CA GLY A 12 -27.92 0.25 -3.02
C GLY A 12 -27.42 0.50 -4.45
N THR A 13 -26.16 0.20 -4.72
CA THR A 13 -25.42 0.28 -5.98
C THR A 13 -24.74 -1.07 -6.26
N ALA A 14 -24.62 -1.43 -7.54
CA ALA A 14 -23.87 -2.62 -7.94
C ALA A 14 -22.42 -2.57 -7.41
N PRO A 15 -21.85 -3.73 -7.01
CA PRO A 15 -20.45 -3.78 -6.59
C PRO A 15 -19.52 -3.35 -7.73
N GLN A 16 -18.44 -2.66 -7.37
CA GLN A 16 -17.33 -2.36 -8.28
C GLN A 16 -16.22 -3.40 -8.10
N TRP A 17 -15.55 -3.73 -9.20
CA TRP A 17 -14.42 -4.65 -9.22
C TRP A 17 -13.17 -3.90 -9.65
N TRP A 18 -12.12 -4.04 -8.86
CA TRP A 18 -10.82 -3.42 -9.10
C TRP A 18 -9.75 -4.50 -9.10
N SER A 19 -8.78 -4.34 -9.98
CA SER A 19 -7.54 -5.11 -10.05
C SER A 19 -6.44 -4.20 -10.55
N GLN A 20 -5.19 -4.66 -10.47
CA GLN A 20 -4.06 -3.94 -11.06
C GLN A 20 -4.22 -3.71 -12.58
N ASN A 21 -5.02 -4.54 -13.26
CA ASN A 21 -5.36 -4.38 -14.68
C ASN A 21 -6.53 -3.41 -14.96
N SER A 22 -7.08 -2.76 -13.93
CA SER A 22 -8.18 -1.81 -14.09
C SER A 22 -7.70 -0.50 -14.74
N PRO A 23 -8.50 0.16 -15.60
CA PRO A 23 -8.08 1.38 -16.28
C PRO A 23 -7.58 2.46 -15.32
N GLY A 24 -6.33 2.90 -15.52
CA GLY A 24 -5.70 3.96 -14.72
C GLY A 24 -4.97 3.49 -13.46
N VAL A 25 -5.12 2.22 -13.06
CA VAL A 25 -4.26 1.64 -12.01
C VAL A 25 -2.90 1.31 -12.63
N PRO A 26 -1.78 1.84 -12.12
CA PRO A 26 -0.45 1.50 -12.63
C PRO A 26 -0.06 0.06 -12.28
N GLY A 27 0.87 -0.50 -13.05
CA GLY A 27 1.28 -1.91 -12.97
C GLY A 27 0.62 -2.76 -14.05
N ALA A 28 0.94 -4.05 -14.07
CA ALA A 28 0.30 -5.04 -14.91
C ALA A 28 0.07 -6.29 -14.07
N GLY A 29 -1.19 -6.70 -13.90
CA GLY A 29 -1.48 -7.81 -13.00
C GLY A 29 -0.89 -9.11 -13.52
N GLU A 30 0.00 -9.68 -12.74
CA GLU A 30 0.70 -10.94 -12.94
C GLU A 30 0.18 -12.00 -11.94
N LEU A 31 0.62 -13.24 -12.11
CA LEU A 31 0.30 -14.29 -11.15
C LEU A 31 1.20 -14.10 -9.93
N ASP A 32 0.61 -14.30 -8.75
CA ASP A 32 1.30 -14.28 -7.45
C ASP A 32 1.63 -12.90 -6.86
N ASP A 33 1.35 -11.78 -7.55
CA ASP A 33 1.51 -10.40 -7.02
C ASP A 33 0.79 -10.16 -5.70
N SER A 34 -0.27 -10.94 -5.48
CA SER A 34 -1.11 -10.83 -4.30
C SER A 34 -1.70 -9.43 -4.13
N TRP A 35 -1.95 -8.70 -5.22
CA TRP A 35 -2.59 -7.39 -5.19
C TRP A 35 -3.96 -7.48 -4.48
N GLY A 36 -4.16 -6.68 -3.44
CA GLY A 36 -5.31 -6.80 -2.55
C GLY A 36 -5.08 -7.70 -1.34
N ASN A 37 -3.82 -8.07 -1.05
CA ASN A 37 -3.44 -8.82 0.15
C ASN A 37 -3.87 -8.10 1.43
N GLU A 38 -3.62 -6.78 1.48
CA GLU A 38 -4.05 -5.89 2.55
C GLU A 38 -4.63 -4.60 1.96
N LEU A 39 -5.62 -4.02 2.64
CA LEU A 39 -6.31 -2.80 2.23
C LEU A 39 -6.40 -1.82 3.40
N SER A 40 -6.28 -0.53 3.09
CA SER A 40 -6.63 0.53 4.04
C SER A 40 -7.35 1.66 3.35
N VAL A 41 -8.31 2.27 4.05
CA VAL A 41 -9.23 3.27 3.49
C VAL A 41 -9.20 4.54 4.34
N ALA A 42 -8.85 5.67 3.75
CA ALA A 42 -8.87 6.99 4.38
C ALA A 42 -8.81 8.10 3.32
N ASP A 43 -9.02 9.35 3.71
CA ASP A 43 -8.86 10.52 2.83
C ASP A 43 -7.38 10.98 2.84
N VAL A 44 -6.66 10.74 1.75
CA VAL A 44 -5.22 11.03 1.66
C VAL A 44 -4.95 12.45 1.15
N ASP A 45 -5.82 13.02 0.30
CA ASP A 45 -5.60 14.38 -0.23
C ASP A 45 -6.44 15.46 0.46
N GLY A 46 -7.34 15.07 1.36
CA GLY A 46 -8.18 15.98 2.13
C GLY A 46 -9.34 16.55 1.33
N ASP A 47 -9.74 15.88 0.24
CA ASP A 47 -10.85 16.32 -0.61
C ASP A 47 -12.24 15.89 -0.10
N GLY A 48 -12.27 15.15 1.00
CA GLY A 48 -13.47 14.60 1.64
C GLY A 48 -13.93 13.26 1.06
N ARG A 49 -13.10 12.58 0.26
CA ARG A 49 -13.41 11.29 -0.37
C ARG A 49 -12.38 10.27 0.04
N ALA A 50 -12.86 9.09 0.43
CA ALA A 50 -11.98 8.01 0.82
C ALA A 50 -11.21 7.45 -0.38
N ASP A 51 -9.90 7.36 -0.21
CA ASP A 51 -8.95 6.65 -1.05
C ASP A 51 -8.71 5.24 -0.53
N VAL A 52 -8.06 4.40 -1.33
CA VAL A 52 -7.74 3.02 -0.95
C VAL A 52 -6.28 2.73 -1.23
N ALA A 53 -5.51 2.44 -0.18
CA ALA A 53 -4.19 1.83 -0.30
C ALA A 53 -4.35 0.31 -0.46
N VAL A 54 -3.58 -0.26 -1.37
CA VAL A 54 -3.62 -1.68 -1.73
C VAL A 54 -2.21 -2.25 -1.74
N GLY A 55 -1.97 -3.24 -0.88
CA GLY A 55 -0.71 -3.99 -0.86
C GLY A 55 -0.65 -5.06 -1.94
N ALA A 56 0.53 -5.23 -2.52
CA ALA A 56 0.88 -6.30 -3.46
C ALA A 56 2.27 -6.87 -3.09
N PRO A 57 2.39 -7.61 -1.97
CA PRO A 57 3.69 -8.08 -1.48
C PRO A 57 4.37 -9.11 -2.39
N GLY A 58 3.64 -9.69 -3.36
CA GLY A 58 4.23 -10.61 -4.33
C GLY A 58 4.73 -9.94 -5.60
N GLU A 59 4.54 -8.63 -5.77
CA GLU A 59 4.92 -7.89 -6.96
C GLU A 59 6.44 -7.87 -7.17
N ASP A 60 6.87 -7.97 -8.42
CA ASP A 60 8.28 -7.84 -8.80
C ASP A 60 8.67 -6.36 -8.95
N ALA A 61 9.83 -5.97 -8.41
CA ALA A 61 10.34 -4.59 -8.54
C ALA A 61 11.70 -4.59 -9.26
N ASP A 62 11.75 -4.02 -10.47
CA ASP A 62 12.96 -3.96 -11.33
C ASP A 62 13.70 -5.31 -11.50
N GLY A 63 12.97 -6.42 -11.46
CA GLY A 63 13.51 -7.78 -11.60
C GLY A 63 13.82 -8.49 -10.28
N GLU A 64 13.60 -7.84 -9.14
CA GLU A 64 13.66 -8.45 -7.82
C GLU A 64 12.31 -9.10 -7.49
N ALA A 65 12.31 -10.43 -7.47
CA ALA A 65 11.08 -11.21 -7.38
C ALA A 65 10.40 -11.07 -6.00
N ALA A 66 9.08 -10.82 -5.97
CA ALA A 66 8.32 -10.64 -4.73
C ALA A 66 8.95 -9.63 -3.75
N ALA A 67 9.55 -8.56 -4.29
CA ALA A 67 10.00 -7.43 -3.48
C ALA A 67 8.82 -6.64 -2.92
N GLY A 68 7.70 -6.61 -3.66
CA GLY A 68 6.43 -6.05 -3.23
C GLY A 68 6.23 -4.58 -3.59
N ALA A 69 4.97 -4.19 -3.60
CA ALA A 69 4.54 -2.84 -3.98
C ALA A 69 3.27 -2.39 -3.24
N VAL A 70 2.99 -1.09 -3.30
CA VAL A 70 1.75 -0.48 -2.83
C VAL A 70 1.14 0.40 -3.90
N SER A 71 -0.16 0.22 -4.16
CA SER A 71 -0.98 1.12 -4.98
C SER A 71 -1.84 2.02 -4.10
N LEU A 72 -2.08 3.26 -4.55
CA LEU A 72 -3.11 4.14 -3.99
C LEU A 72 -4.16 4.43 -5.07
N LEU A 73 -5.40 4.02 -4.85
CA LEU A 73 -6.53 4.31 -5.72
C LEU A 73 -7.29 5.51 -5.15
N ARG A 74 -7.69 6.43 -6.03
CA ARG A 74 -8.29 7.71 -5.60
C ARG A 74 -9.80 7.60 -5.41
N GLY A 75 -10.31 8.25 -4.38
CA GLY A 75 -11.73 8.54 -4.21
C GLY A 75 -12.21 9.57 -5.22
N SER A 76 -13.46 9.47 -5.67
CA SER A 76 -14.10 10.46 -6.52
C SER A 76 -15.58 10.59 -6.20
N GLN A 77 -16.26 11.56 -6.82
CA GLN A 77 -17.71 11.71 -6.67
C GLN A 77 -18.51 10.50 -7.15
N ALA A 78 -17.94 9.71 -8.06
CA ALA A 78 -18.55 8.50 -8.59
C ALA A 78 -18.09 7.23 -7.85
N GLY A 79 -17.37 7.36 -6.72
CA GLY A 79 -16.70 6.25 -6.04
C GLY A 79 -15.22 6.17 -6.42
N LEU A 80 -14.62 4.99 -6.24
CA LEU A 80 -13.19 4.78 -6.52
C LEU A 80 -12.88 5.03 -8.00
N THR A 81 -11.68 5.53 -8.31
CA THR A 81 -11.22 5.75 -9.67
C THR A 81 -9.75 5.37 -9.82
N GLY A 82 -9.40 4.84 -10.99
CA GLY A 82 -8.01 4.64 -11.39
C GLY A 82 -7.32 5.96 -11.75
N THR A 83 -8.07 7.01 -12.09
CA THR A 83 -7.46 8.30 -12.48
C THR A 83 -6.73 8.93 -11.29
N GLY A 84 -5.44 9.22 -11.48
CA GLY A 84 -4.60 9.78 -10.42
C GLY A 84 -4.13 8.74 -9.41
N SER A 85 -4.31 7.44 -9.69
CA SER A 85 -3.74 6.38 -8.85
C SER A 85 -2.22 6.47 -8.86
N GLN A 86 -1.63 6.11 -7.74
CA GLN A 86 -0.18 6.10 -7.56
C GLN A 86 0.29 4.67 -7.30
N TYR A 87 1.55 4.42 -7.62
CA TYR A 87 2.20 3.13 -7.43
C TYR A 87 3.60 3.39 -6.88
N PHE A 88 3.99 2.59 -5.90
CA PHE A 88 5.27 2.69 -5.23
C PHE A 88 5.84 1.29 -5.01
N ASP A 89 7.16 1.20 -5.12
CA ASP A 89 8.02 0.11 -4.65
C ASP A 89 9.20 0.72 -3.86
N GLN A 90 10.04 -0.11 -3.24
CA GLN A 90 11.22 0.37 -2.49
C GLN A 90 12.28 1.06 -3.39
N ASN A 91 12.24 0.86 -4.71
CA ASN A 91 13.16 1.50 -5.66
C ASN A 91 12.66 2.88 -6.12
N THR A 92 11.44 3.26 -5.76
CA THR A 92 10.85 4.54 -6.15
C THR A 92 11.69 5.69 -5.57
N PRO A 93 12.19 6.63 -6.42
CA PRO A 93 13.03 7.72 -5.95
C PRO A 93 12.37 8.54 -4.84
N GLY A 94 13.10 8.74 -3.73
CA GLY A 94 12.62 9.44 -2.54
C GLY A 94 12.19 8.50 -1.41
N ILE A 95 11.87 7.23 -1.72
CA ILE A 95 11.63 6.19 -0.72
C ILE A 95 12.99 5.62 -0.26
N PRO A 96 13.29 5.62 1.06
CA PRO A 96 14.53 5.03 1.56
C PRO A 96 14.56 3.52 1.40
N GLY A 97 15.71 2.96 1.04
CA GLY A 97 15.89 1.52 0.91
C GLY A 97 16.20 1.11 -0.53
N THR A 98 16.15 -0.18 -0.78
CA THR A 98 16.25 -0.80 -2.09
C THR A 98 15.37 -2.02 -2.05
N ALA A 99 14.69 -2.34 -3.15
CA ALA A 99 13.95 -3.58 -3.26
C ALA A 99 14.92 -4.76 -3.26
N GLU A 100 14.68 -5.77 -2.42
CA GLU A 100 15.36 -7.05 -2.48
C GLU A 100 14.33 -8.16 -2.71
N ALA A 101 14.75 -9.22 -3.40
CA ALA A 101 13.87 -10.34 -3.68
C ALA A 101 13.33 -10.97 -2.38
N GLY A 102 12.01 -10.99 -2.24
CA GLY A 102 11.30 -11.59 -1.11
C GLY A 102 11.04 -10.66 0.08
N ASP A 103 11.35 -9.36 0.01
CA ASP A 103 11.07 -8.41 1.10
C ASP A 103 9.56 -8.30 1.40
N GLY A 104 8.74 -8.39 0.35
CA GLY A 104 7.29 -8.38 0.45
C GLY A 104 6.71 -7.06 0.96
N TRP A 105 7.24 -5.92 0.50
CA TRP A 105 6.71 -4.61 0.87
C TRP A 105 5.23 -4.47 0.47
N GLY A 106 4.44 -3.90 1.37
CA GLY A 106 2.98 -3.85 1.23
C GLY A 106 2.25 -5.06 1.81
N ALA A 107 2.94 -5.97 2.50
CA ALA A 107 2.31 -7.07 3.26
C ALA A 107 1.40 -6.57 4.39
N GLN A 108 1.64 -5.34 4.87
CA GLN A 108 0.69 -4.58 5.69
C GLN A 108 0.66 -3.14 5.18
N VAL A 109 -0.55 -2.56 5.08
CA VAL A 109 -0.74 -1.13 4.72
C VAL A 109 -1.77 -0.48 5.65
N ARG A 110 -1.50 0.76 6.05
CA ARG A 110 -2.43 1.61 6.82
C ARG A 110 -2.38 3.04 6.31
N LEU A 111 -3.55 3.65 6.20
CA LEU A 111 -3.70 5.08 5.93
C LEU A 111 -4.14 5.77 7.23
N VAL A 112 -3.32 6.68 7.75
CA VAL A 112 -3.54 7.32 9.06
C VAL A 112 -2.99 8.75 9.07
N ASP A 113 -3.76 9.69 9.61
CA ASP A 113 -3.33 11.10 9.78
C ASP A 113 -2.39 11.22 10.98
N THR A 114 -1.10 10.95 10.74
CA THR A 114 -0.05 11.04 11.76
C THR A 114 0.43 12.47 11.98
N ALA A 115 0.26 13.33 10.97
CA ALA A 115 0.63 14.75 11.02
C ALA A 115 -0.41 15.62 11.73
N GLY A 116 -1.66 15.16 11.85
CA GLY A 116 -2.79 15.90 12.40
C GLY A 116 -3.26 17.03 11.50
N ASP A 117 -3.08 16.89 10.18
CA ASP A 117 -3.36 17.95 9.20
C ASP A 117 -4.60 17.67 8.32
N GLY A 118 -5.32 16.59 8.62
CA GLY A 118 -6.53 16.16 7.93
C GLY A 118 -6.29 15.33 6.68
N ARG A 119 -5.04 14.96 6.38
CA ARG A 119 -4.67 14.02 5.31
C ARG A 119 -4.05 12.76 5.91
N ALA A 120 -4.42 11.61 5.38
CA ALA A 120 -3.89 10.35 5.84
C ALA A 120 -2.56 9.99 5.15
N GLU A 121 -1.49 9.82 5.92
CA GLU A 121 -0.23 9.24 5.47
C GLU A 121 -0.33 7.74 5.27
N LEU A 122 0.53 7.17 4.41
CA LEU A 122 0.68 5.73 4.28
C LEU A 122 1.75 5.21 5.24
N VAL A 123 1.40 4.18 6.00
CA VAL A 123 2.33 3.29 6.69
C VAL A 123 2.30 1.94 5.97
N ALA A 124 3.45 1.45 5.51
CA ALA A 124 3.54 0.18 4.80
C ALA A 124 4.73 -0.66 5.32
N ALA A 125 4.53 -1.96 5.49
CA ALA A 125 5.56 -2.86 6.03
C ALA A 125 6.06 -3.89 5.02
N ALA A 126 7.32 -4.29 5.20
CA ALA A 126 7.95 -5.46 4.61
C ALA A 126 8.49 -6.32 5.78
N PRO A 127 7.73 -7.29 6.31
CA PRO A 127 8.17 -8.09 7.44
C PRO A 127 9.36 -9.01 7.13
N GLU A 128 9.55 -9.35 5.85
CA GLU A 128 10.63 -10.24 5.39
C GLU A 128 11.92 -9.49 5.02
N GLU A 129 11.87 -8.16 5.03
CA GLU A 129 13.01 -7.26 4.82
C GLU A 129 14.26 -7.71 5.58
N ASN A 130 15.40 -7.76 4.89
CA ASN A 130 16.71 -8.11 5.46
C ASN A 130 16.71 -9.47 6.18
N ALA A 131 16.21 -10.52 5.50
CA ALA A 131 16.10 -11.88 6.03
C ALA A 131 15.22 -12.00 7.29
N GLY A 132 14.08 -11.29 7.27
CA GLY A 132 13.08 -11.32 8.33
C GLY A 132 13.37 -10.36 9.48
N ASP A 133 14.28 -9.40 9.32
CA ASP A 133 14.46 -8.35 10.31
C ASP A 133 13.25 -7.41 10.35
N GLY A 134 12.65 -7.18 9.18
CA GLY A 134 11.44 -6.41 9.00
C GLY A 134 11.66 -4.90 9.06
N ALA A 135 10.88 -4.17 8.26
CA ALA A 135 10.87 -2.72 8.27
C ALA A 135 9.49 -2.14 7.97
N VAL A 136 9.31 -0.89 8.38
CA VAL A 136 8.11 -0.09 8.16
C VAL A 136 8.49 1.24 7.54
N TRP A 137 7.75 1.66 6.52
CA TRP A 137 7.86 2.93 5.84
C TRP A 137 6.68 3.81 6.19
N VAL A 138 6.94 5.12 6.27
CA VAL A 138 5.92 6.17 6.36
C VAL A 138 6.09 7.11 5.20
N LEU A 139 5.10 7.18 4.31
CA LEU A 139 5.03 8.10 3.17
C LEU A 139 4.10 9.28 3.52
N PRO A 140 4.59 10.53 3.47
CA PRO A 140 3.77 11.71 3.71
C PRO A 140 2.62 11.87 2.71
N ALA A 141 1.58 12.60 3.12
CA ALA A 141 0.46 12.95 2.26
C ALA A 141 0.44 14.44 1.87
N SER A 142 -0.16 14.72 0.71
CA SER A 142 -0.33 16.07 0.14
C SER A 142 -1.72 16.20 -0.46
N GLY A 143 -2.12 17.42 -0.82
CA GLY A 143 -3.38 17.65 -1.57
C GLY A 143 -3.42 17.04 -2.98
N SER A 144 -2.43 16.24 -3.36
CA SER A 144 -2.36 15.48 -4.61
C SER A 144 -2.12 13.98 -4.39
N GLY A 145 -2.20 13.49 -3.14
CA GLY A 145 -1.92 12.10 -2.78
C GLY A 145 -0.61 11.93 -2.00
N LEU A 146 -0.08 10.71 -2.01
CA LEU A 146 1.14 10.34 -1.28
C LEU A 146 2.40 10.92 -1.95
N LEU A 147 3.41 11.19 -1.13
CA LEU A 147 4.71 11.69 -1.54
C LEU A 147 5.79 10.63 -1.30
N ALA A 148 6.59 10.34 -2.32
CA ALA A 148 7.82 9.57 -2.14
C ALA A 148 8.86 10.42 -1.39
N ASP A 149 9.04 11.67 -1.80
CA ASP A 149 9.96 12.59 -1.13
C ASP A 149 9.52 12.88 0.31
N GLY A 150 10.48 12.78 1.24
CA GLY A 150 10.23 12.96 2.67
C GLY A 150 9.81 11.69 3.41
N SER A 151 9.72 10.55 2.71
CA SER A 151 9.50 9.24 3.29
C SER A 151 10.58 8.84 4.28
N ARG A 152 10.20 8.03 5.26
CA ARG A 152 11.10 7.51 6.31
C ARG A 152 10.88 6.02 6.47
N SER A 153 11.94 5.28 6.75
CA SER A 153 11.86 3.86 7.10
C SER A 153 12.44 3.59 8.49
N TYR A 154 11.91 2.56 9.15
CA TYR A 154 12.33 2.10 10.47
C TYR A 154 12.43 0.58 10.46
N GLY A 155 13.64 0.05 10.63
CA GLY A 155 13.86 -1.38 10.91
C GLY A 155 13.90 -1.66 12.41
N ALA A 156 13.76 -2.93 12.79
CA ALA A 156 13.82 -3.37 14.19
C ALA A 156 15.06 -2.85 14.95
N ALA A 157 16.23 -2.87 14.29
CA ALA A 157 17.49 -2.39 14.87
C ALA A 157 17.48 -0.88 15.18
N ALA A 158 16.82 -0.08 14.33
CA ALA A 158 16.78 1.38 14.49
C ALA A 158 15.95 1.81 15.71
N LEU A 159 15.07 0.94 16.20
CA LEU A 159 14.25 1.14 17.40
C LEU A 159 14.81 0.43 18.64
N GLY A 160 16.02 -0.13 18.56
CA GLY A 160 16.69 -0.81 19.67
C GLY A 160 16.23 -2.25 19.92
N GLY A 161 15.51 -2.86 18.98
CA GLY A 161 15.14 -4.27 18.98
C GLY A 161 16.28 -5.19 18.52
N ASN A 162 16.18 -6.48 18.81
CA ASN A 162 17.06 -7.49 18.21
C ASN A 162 16.57 -7.74 16.78
N ALA A 163 17.40 -7.48 15.78
CA ALA A 163 16.95 -7.41 14.39
C ALA A 163 16.66 -8.80 13.80
N HIS A 164 17.53 -9.78 14.04
CA HIS A 164 17.46 -11.07 13.39
C HIS A 164 16.15 -11.84 13.56
N GLY A 165 15.38 -11.93 12.47
CA GLY A 165 14.13 -12.70 12.39
C GLY A 165 12.99 -12.12 13.23
N ALA A 166 12.98 -10.81 13.44
CA ALA A 166 11.97 -10.13 14.25
C ALA A 166 10.60 -10.04 13.57
N HIS A 167 10.56 -10.13 12.22
CA HIS A 167 9.39 -9.85 11.39
C HIS A 167 8.73 -8.52 11.78
N PHE A 168 9.54 -7.48 12.01
CA PHE A 168 9.02 -6.18 12.45
C PHE A 168 8.06 -5.61 11.39
N GLY A 169 6.88 -5.17 11.83
CA GLY A 169 5.80 -4.77 10.92
C GLY A 169 4.90 -5.92 10.45
N SER A 170 5.04 -7.14 11.01
CA SER A 170 4.15 -8.28 10.70
C SER A 170 2.67 -8.00 10.99
N VAL A 171 2.39 -7.01 11.84
CA VAL A 171 1.06 -6.50 12.13
C VAL A 171 1.16 -5.00 12.33
N ILE A 172 0.27 -4.24 11.70
CA ILE A 172 0.01 -2.84 12.03
C ILE A 172 -1.49 -2.74 12.37
N ASP A 173 -1.84 -2.84 13.65
CA ASP A 173 -3.24 -2.78 14.13
C ASP A 173 -3.43 -1.66 15.16
N GLU A 174 -4.66 -1.17 15.30
CA GLU A 174 -5.11 -0.26 16.39
C GLU A 174 -5.66 -1.02 17.60
#